data_AF-A0AA44WUD9-F1
#
_entry.id   AF-A0AA44WUD9-F1
#
_cell.length_a   1.000
_cell.length_b   1.000
_cell.length_c   1.000
_cell.angle_alpha   90.00
_cell.angle_beta   90.00
_cell.angle_gamma   90.00
#
_symmetry.space_group_name_H-M   'P 1'
#
loop_
_entity.id
_entity.type
_entity.pdbx_description
1 polymer ?
#
loop_
_entity_poly.entity_id
_entity_poly.type
_entity_poly.pdbx_seq_one_letter_code
_entity_poly.pdbx_strand_id
1 'polypeptide(L)'
;MAEIVGLSSGVLALAASALKSSAKLYETIKDIRSHPHQVRELLTELASLNLVLRKLSETGDLQLDVDLTALTLTLTQCRQSCDEVEAQLLDSCSRSSPDRTSFRDWAKLKFNGSDGLEGFRQQLIRHNSTITVVISFANLSVHCST
;
A
#
# COMPACT_ATOMS: atom_id res chain seq x y z
N MET A 1 -2.55 5.76 -30.70
CA MET A 1 -1.67 4.71 -30.18
C MET A 1 -0.65 5.21 -29.14
N ALA A 2 -0.14 6.45 -29.25
CA ALA A 2 0.78 7.01 -28.24
C ALA A 2 0.13 7.27 -26.86
N GLU A 3 -1.17 7.56 -26.82
CA GLU A 3 -1.85 7.93 -25.56
C GLU A 3 -2.04 6.75 -24.60
N ILE A 4 -2.20 5.53 -25.13
CA ILE A 4 -2.38 4.30 -24.34
C ILE A 4 -1.07 3.89 -23.65
N VAL A 5 0.06 4.00 -24.37
CA VAL A 5 1.40 3.72 -23.83
C VAL A 5 1.84 4.77 -22.78
N GLY A 6 1.41 6.03 -22.96
CA GLY A 6 1.68 7.09 -21.98
C GLY A 6 0.92 6.88 -20.66
N LEU A 7 -0.34 6.47 -20.73
CA LEU A 7 -1.15 6.16 -19.55
C LEU A 7 -0.67 4.90 -18.82
N SER A 8 -0.31 3.84 -19.54
CA SER A 8 0.22 2.61 -18.91
C SER A 8 1.52 2.89 -18.16
N SER A 9 2.46 3.63 -18.77
CA SER A 9 3.71 4.06 -18.12
C SER A 9 3.48 4.90 -16.85
N GLY A 10 2.51 5.82 -16.88
CA GLY A 10 2.13 6.62 -15.70
C GLY A 10 1.58 5.78 -14.54
N VAL A 11 0.76 4.77 -14.83
CA VAL A 11 0.21 3.85 -13.82
C VAL A 11 1.30 2.95 -13.22
N LEU A 12 2.22 2.44 -14.04
CA LEU A 12 3.36 1.65 -13.57
C LEU A 12 4.27 2.47 -12.65
N ALA A 13 4.55 3.72 -13.02
CA ALA A 13 5.31 4.64 -12.17
C ALA A 13 4.60 4.93 -10.84
N LEU A 14 3.27 5.11 -10.86
CA LEU A 14 2.48 5.25 -9.64
C LEU A 14 2.52 3.99 -8.77
N ALA A 15 2.44 2.80 -9.37
CA ALA A 15 2.56 1.53 -8.66
C ALA A 15 3.93 1.39 -7.97
N ALA A 16 5.02 1.74 -8.67
CA ALA A 16 6.36 1.77 -8.09
C ALA A 16 6.47 2.78 -6.93
N SER A 17 5.83 3.96 -7.07
CA SER A 17 5.81 4.96 -6.00
C SER A 17 5.04 4.49 -4.76
N ALA A 18 3.88 3.85 -4.95
CA ALA A 18 3.09 3.26 -3.88
C ALA A 18 3.86 2.12 -3.20
N LEU A 19 4.54 1.26 -3.98
CA LEU A 19 5.39 0.20 -3.46
C LEU A 19 6.50 0.74 -2.57
N LYS A 20 7.15 1.83 -2.99
CA LYS A 20 8.19 2.47 -2.20
C LYS A 20 7.64 2.93 -0.84
N SER A 21 6.50 3.61 -0.82
CA SER A 21 5.87 4.09 0.42
C SER A 21 5.42 2.93 1.32
N SER A 22 4.78 1.90 0.77
CA SER A 22 4.30 0.75 1.55
C SER A 22 5.46 -0.12 2.09
N ALA A 23 6.53 -0.29 1.32
CA ALA A 23 7.74 -1.00 1.77
C ALA A 23 8.47 -0.22 2.88
N LYS A 24 8.53 1.10 2.76
CA LYS A 24 9.14 1.97 3.78
C LYS A 24 8.36 1.87 5.11
N LEU A 25 7.02 1.98 5.06
CA LEU A 25 6.18 1.80 6.23
C LEU A 25 6.33 0.39 6.86
N TYR A 26 6.38 -0.65 6.01
CA TYR A 26 6.60 -2.02 6.48
C TYR A 26 7.90 -2.16 7.27
N GLU A 27 9.02 -1.66 6.75
CA GLU A 27 10.31 -1.74 7.45
C GLU A 27 10.31 -0.89 8.73
N THR A 28 9.71 0.31 8.70
CA THR A 28 9.57 1.16 9.90
C THR A 28 8.79 0.46 11.03
N ILE A 29 7.69 -0.25 10.70
CA ILE A 29 6.92 -1.01 11.71
C ILE A 29 7.66 -2.28 12.15
N LYS A 30 8.31 -2.96 11.22
CA LYS A 30 9.01 -4.24 11.46
C LYS A 30 10.20 -4.10 12.41
N ASP A 31 10.92 -2.99 12.36
CA ASP A 31 12.08 -2.72 13.25
C ASP A 31 11.68 -2.58 14.73
N ILE A 32 10.38 -2.37 15.01
CA ILE A 32 9.88 -2.15 16.35
C ILE A 32 9.86 -3.46 17.16
N ARG A 33 10.44 -3.44 18.36
CA ARG A 33 10.44 -4.61 19.26
C ARG A 33 9.04 -4.91 19.81
N SER A 34 8.62 -6.16 19.64
CA SER A 34 7.35 -6.73 20.14
C SER A 34 6.08 -6.14 19.52
N HIS A 35 5.50 -6.87 18.57
CA HIS A 35 4.27 -6.47 17.89
C HIS A 35 3.02 -7.08 18.57
N PRO A 36 2.04 -6.27 19.00
CA PRO A 36 0.73 -6.81 19.34
C PRO A 36 0.09 -7.50 18.12
N HIS A 37 -0.87 -8.40 18.35
CA HIS A 37 -1.51 -9.20 17.28
C HIS A 37 -1.92 -8.37 16.06
N GLN A 38 -2.63 -7.26 16.30
CA GLN A 38 -3.15 -6.39 15.24
C GLN A 38 -2.04 -5.76 14.38
N VAL A 39 -0.87 -5.51 14.96
CA VAL A 39 0.29 -5.00 14.20
C VAL A 39 0.90 -6.10 13.34
N ARG A 40 0.91 -7.34 13.81
CA ARG A 40 1.33 -8.49 12.99
C ARG A 40 0.38 -8.68 11.81
N GLU A 41 -0.93 -8.54 12.03
CA GLU A 41 -1.91 -8.54 10.94
C GLU A 41 -1.67 -7.42 9.94
N LEU A 42 -1.40 -6.20 10.42
CA LEU A 42 -1.06 -5.07 9.54
C LEU A 42 0.21 -5.33 8.72
N LEU A 43 1.26 -5.90 9.32
CA LEU A 43 2.48 -6.29 8.61
C LEU A 43 2.20 -7.35 7.53
N THR A 44 1.30 -8.31 7.79
CA THR A 44 0.87 -9.30 6.80
C THR A 44 0.14 -8.64 5.63
N GLU A 45 -0.76 -7.69 5.91
CA GLU A 45 -1.46 -6.94 4.86
C GLU A 45 -0.50 -6.08 4.04
N LEU A 46 0.44 -5.38 4.69
CA LEU A 46 1.48 -4.59 4.01
C LEU A 46 2.40 -5.46 3.14
N ALA A 47 2.79 -6.64 3.61
CA ALA A 47 3.60 -7.58 2.83
C ALA A 47 2.85 -8.07 1.59
N SER A 48 1.55 -8.37 1.74
CA SER A 48 0.68 -8.78 0.63
C SER A 48 0.49 -7.65 -0.37
N LEU A 49 0.28 -6.43 0.11
CA LEU A 49 0.19 -5.23 -0.73
C LEU A 49 1.50 -4.97 -1.51
N ASN A 50 2.65 -5.08 -0.84
CA ASN A 50 3.97 -4.94 -1.48
C ASN A 50 4.15 -5.94 -2.62
N LEU A 51 3.69 -7.19 -2.43
CA LEU A 51 3.77 -8.22 -3.47
C LEU A 51 2.96 -7.83 -4.71
N VAL A 52 1.71 -7.38 -4.54
CA VAL A 52 0.85 -7.04 -5.69
C VAL A 52 1.29 -5.74 -6.37
N LEU A 53 1.77 -4.76 -5.60
CA LEU A 53 2.33 -3.52 -6.16
C LEU A 53 3.60 -3.78 -6.96
N ARG A 54 4.48 -4.67 -6.47
CA ARG A 54 5.67 -5.09 -7.22
C ARG A 54 5.28 -5.76 -8.53
N LYS A 55 4.39 -6.75 -8.48
CA LYS A 55 3.88 -7.42 -9.70
C LYS A 55 3.30 -6.43 -10.71
N LEU A 56 2.48 -5.48 -10.23
CA LEU A 56 1.92 -4.44 -11.08
C LEU A 56 3.03 -3.58 -11.70
N SER A 57 3.99 -3.09 -10.91
CA SER A 57 5.07 -2.22 -11.41
C SER A 57 6.04 -2.88 -12.38
N GLU A 58 6.19 -4.21 -12.29
CA GLU A 58 7.03 -5.02 -13.19
C GLU A 58 6.28 -5.49 -14.45
N THR A 59 4.99 -5.16 -14.57
CA THR A 59 4.21 -5.47 -15.77
C THR A 59 4.69 -4.57 -16.92
N GLY A 60 5.18 -5.18 -18.00
CA GLY A 60 5.82 -4.46 -19.12
C GLY A 60 4.90 -3.56 -19.93
N ASP A 61 3.61 -3.89 -20.05
CA ASP A 61 2.58 -3.02 -20.61
C ASP A 61 1.20 -3.46 -20.10
N LEU A 62 0.43 -2.53 -19.54
CA LEU A 62 -0.98 -2.75 -19.23
C LEU A 62 -1.76 -2.55 -20.54
N GLN A 63 -1.83 -3.59 -21.37
CA GLN A 63 -2.66 -3.61 -22.59
C GLN A 63 -4.13 -3.78 -22.25
N LEU A 64 -4.63 -2.81 -21.50
CA LEU A 64 -5.99 -2.74 -21.04
C LEU A 64 -6.71 -1.71 -21.91
N ASP A 65 -7.65 -2.17 -22.73
CA ASP A 65 -8.67 -1.33 -23.37
C ASP A 65 -9.74 -0.93 -22.33
N VAL A 66 -9.30 -0.51 -21.15
CA VAL A 66 -10.14 -0.22 -19.99
C VAL A 66 -9.63 1.03 -19.29
N ASP A 67 -10.58 1.84 -18.81
CA ASP A 67 -10.31 3.01 -17.99
C ASP A 67 -9.48 2.65 -16.73
N LEU A 68 -8.29 3.25 -16.63
CA LEU A 68 -7.36 3.05 -15.50
C LEU A 68 -7.55 4.08 -14.39
N THR A 69 -8.59 4.92 -14.45
CA THR A 69 -8.81 6.02 -13.49
C THR A 69 -9.00 5.47 -12.07
N ALA A 70 -9.79 4.40 -11.91
CA ALA A 70 -10.00 3.77 -10.61
C ALA A 70 -8.70 3.19 -10.01
N LEU A 71 -7.85 2.58 -10.84
CA LEU A 71 -6.55 2.07 -10.40
C LEU A 71 -5.61 3.22 -10.03
N THR A 72 -5.55 4.26 -10.85
CA THR A 72 -4.74 5.47 -10.62
C THR A 72 -5.09 6.12 -9.27
N LEU A 73 -6.40 6.25 -8.98
CA LEU A 73 -6.90 6.76 -7.70
C LEU A 73 -6.49 5.85 -6.53
N THR A 74 -6.66 4.54 -6.70
CA THR A 74 -6.29 3.53 -5.69
C THR A 74 -4.81 3.59 -5.35
N LEU A 75 -3.93 3.67 -6.35
CA LEU A 75 -2.48 3.76 -6.16
C LEU A 75 -2.07 5.07 -5.47
N THR A 76 -2.71 6.17 -5.85
CA THR A 76 -2.47 7.49 -5.22
C THR A 76 -2.86 7.48 -3.75
N GLN A 77 -4.05 6.96 -3.42
CA GLN A 77 -4.52 6.81 -2.04
C GLN A 77 -3.62 5.87 -1.25
N CYS A 78 -3.22 4.74 -1.84
CA CYS A 78 -2.31 3.79 -1.22
C CYS A 78 -1.00 4.47 -0.80
N ARG A 79 -0.38 5.22 -1.72
CA ARG A 79 0.84 5.99 -1.43
C ARG A 79 0.63 6.98 -0.29
N GLN A 80 -0.38 7.84 -0.42
CA GLN A 80 -0.68 8.89 0.55
C GLN A 80 -0.95 8.34 1.95
N SER A 81 -1.79 7.30 2.07
CA SER A 81 -2.12 6.70 3.35
C SER A 81 -0.91 5.99 3.98
N CYS A 82 -0.04 5.34 3.19
CA CYS A 82 1.20 4.77 3.72
C CYS A 82 2.14 5.86 4.24
N ASP A 83 2.35 6.94 3.48
CA ASP A 83 3.22 8.06 3.87
C ASP A 83 2.68 8.77 5.13
N GLU A 84 1.36 8.97 5.22
CA GLU A 84 0.73 9.65 6.35
C GLU A 84 0.83 8.83 7.65
N VAL A 85 0.60 7.52 7.57
CA VAL A 85 0.74 6.62 8.73
C VAL A 85 2.20 6.55 9.19
N GLU A 86 3.13 6.49 8.25
CA GLU A 86 4.56 6.51 8.58
C GLU A 86 4.96 7.81 9.28
N ALA A 87 4.53 8.96 8.76
CA ALA A 87 4.82 10.26 9.36
C ALA A 87 4.26 10.35 10.79
N GLN A 88 3.03 9.89 11.00
CA GLN A 88 2.40 9.84 12.32
C GLN A 88 3.15 8.92 13.29
N LEU A 89 3.64 7.78 12.80
CA LEU A 89 4.44 6.84 13.58
C LEU A 89 5.77 7.46 14.01
N LEU A 90 6.49 8.11 13.07
CA LEU A 90 7.78 8.75 13.34
C LEU A 90 7.66 9.97 14.27
N ASP A 91 6.64 10.81 14.11
CA ASP A 91 6.37 11.95 14.99
C ASP A 91 6.10 11.48 16.43
N SER A 92 5.30 10.43 16.59
CA SER A 92 4.99 9.85 17.91
C SER A 92 6.23 9.26 18.59
N CYS A 93 7.11 8.63 17.83
CA CYS A 93 8.40 8.13 18.33
C CYS A 93 9.38 9.27 18.69
N SER A 94 9.37 10.39 17.94
CA SER A 94 10.32 11.49 18.12
C SER A 94 9.98 12.41 19.30
N ARG A 95 8.70 12.56 19.65
CA ARG A 95 8.25 13.39 20.79
C ARG A 95 8.50 12.76 22.16
N SER A 96 8.97 11.52 22.19
CA SER A 96 9.14 10.74 23.41
C SER A 96 10.61 10.71 23.81
N SER A 97 10.96 11.33 24.95
CA SER A 97 12.25 11.16 25.64
C SER A 97 12.57 9.65 25.85
N PRO A 98 13.82 9.24 26.17
CA PRO A 98 14.26 7.83 26.14
C PRO A 98 13.44 6.85 27.01
N ASP A 99 12.57 7.36 27.89
CA ASP A 99 11.52 6.63 28.58
C ASP A 99 10.23 6.52 27.74
N ARG A 100 10.32 5.65 26.72
CA ARG A 100 9.26 4.81 26.11
C ARG A 100 7.78 5.21 26.30
N THR A 101 7.32 6.29 25.69
CA THR A 101 5.98 6.25 25.06
C THR A 101 6.12 5.37 23.83
N SER A 102 5.93 4.07 24.06
CA SER A 102 6.32 3.04 23.12
C SER A 102 5.36 3.04 21.92
N PHE A 103 5.81 2.50 20.79
CA PHE A 103 4.92 2.12 19.68
C PHE A 103 3.61 1.46 20.13
N ARG A 104 3.62 0.73 21.26
CA ARG A 104 2.43 0.14 21.86
C ARG A 104 1.37 1.19 22.20
N ASP A 105 1.77 2.37 22.68
CA ASP A 105 0.87 3.45 23.04
C ASP A 105 0.33 4.16 21.80
N TRP A 106 1.17 4.41 20.79
CA TRP A 106 0.70 4.87 19.48
C TRP A 106 -0.30 3.88 18.85
N ALA A 107 0.07 2.60 18.85
CA ALA A 107 -0.77 1.51 18.37
C ALA A 107 -2.09 1.46 19.14
N LYS A 108 -2.05 1.43 20.48
CA LYS A 108 -3.27 1.43 21.32
C LYS A 108 -4.15 2.64 21.07
N LEU A 109 -3.59 3.85 20.96
CA LEU A 109 -4.34 5.07 20.65
C LEU A 109 -5.04 4.95 19.29
N LYS A 110 -4.34 4.40 18.28
CA LYS A 110 -4.89 4.22 16.94
C LYS A 110 -5.80 2.99 16.78
N PHE A 111 -5.69 1.97 17.64
CA PHE A 111 -6.56 0.78 17.62
C PHE A 111 -7.82 0.94 18.47
N ASN A 112 -7.79 1.75 19.52
CA ASN A 112 -8.97 2.05 20.33
C ASN A 112 -9.80 3.21 19.78
N GLY A 113 -9.26 3.99 18.84
CA GLY A 113 -10.03 4.97 18.06
C GLY A 113 -10.76 4.29 16.91
N SER A 114 -12.02 4.66 16.68
CA SER A 114 -12.90 4.09 15.64
C SER A 114 -12.36 4.19 14.20
N ASP A 115 -11.37 5.06 13.96
CA ASP A 115 -10.94 5.46 12.61
C ASP A 115 -9.42 5.39 12.39
N GLY A 116 -8.66 4.72 13.27
CA GLY A 116 -7.20 4.72 13.19
C GLY A 116 -6.62 3.59 12.34
N LEU A 117 -6.09 2.57 13.02
CA LEU A 117 -5.19 1.60 12.42
C LEU A 117 -5.91 0.37 11.81
N GLU A 118 -7.04 -0.03 12.38
CA GLU A 118 -7.92 -1.02 11.73
C GLU A 118 -8.56 -0.42 10.47
N GLY A 119 -8.97 0.85 10.50
CA GLY A 119 -9.45 1.56 9.31
C GLY A 119 -8.42 1.57 8.18
N PHE A 120 -7.16 1.86 8.52
CA PHE A 120 -6.04 1.77 7.58
C PHE A 120 -5.82 0.33 7.07
N ARG A 121 -5.84 -0.68 7.95
CA ARG A 121 -5.73 -2.09 7.53
C ARG A 121 -6.83 -2.49 6.54
N GLN A 122 -8.08 -2.12 6.82
CA GLN A 122 -9.20 -2.37 5.89
C GLN A 122 -9.01 -1.63 4.56
N GLN A 123 -8.42 -0.43 4.58
CA GLN A 123 -8.04 0.28 3.36
C GLN A 123 -6.99 -0.48 2.55
N LEU A 124 -5.96 -1.05 3.19
CA LEU A 124 -4.94 -1.89 2.52
C LEU A 124 -5.57 -3.13 1.86
N ILE A 125 -6.48 -3.81 2.57
CA ILE A 125 -7.20 -4.98 2.04
C ILE A 125 -7.98 -4.60 0.77
N ARG A 126 -8.66 -3.46 0.78
CA ARG A 126 -9.38 -2.94 -0.40
C ARG A 126 -8.42 -2.62 -1.54
N HIS A 127 -7.33 -1.91 -1.28
CA HIS A 127 -6.33 -1.59 -2.31
C HIS A 127 -5.74 -2.86 -2.93
N ASN A 128 -5.33 -3.83 -2.11
CA ASN A 128 -4.80 -5.11 -2.56
C ASN A 128 -5.81 -5.85 -3.47
N SER A 129 -7.08 -5.90 -3.06
CA SER A 129 -8.15 -6.53 -3.84
C SER A 129 -8.31 -5.87 -5.22
N THR A 130 -8.40 -4.54 -5.28
CA THR A 130 -8.52 -3.80 -6.55
C THR A 130 -7.32 -4.06 -7.46
N ILE A 131 -6.09 -3.98 -6.92
CA ILE A 131 -4.86 -4.21 -7.70
C ILE A 131 -4.84 -5.66 -8.25
N THR A 132 -5.20 -6.64 -7.42
CA THR A 132 -5.24 -8.06 -7.82
C THR A 132 -6.24 -8.30 -8.93
N VAL A 133 -7.42 -7.69 -8.88
CA VAL A 133 -8.44 -7.79 -9.94
C VAL A 133 -7.89 -7.22 -11.25
N VAL A 134 -7.24 -6.07 -11.23
CA VAL A 134 -6.67 -5.46 -12.44
C VAL A 134 -5.56 -6.33 -13.04
N ILE A 135 -4.65 -6.85 -12.21
CA ILE A 135 -3.61 -7.79 -12.68
C ILE A 135 -4.25 -9.04 -13.30
N SER A 136 -5.29 -9.58 -12.69
CA SER A 136 -5.98 -10.77 -13.19
C SER A 136 -6.64 -10.50 -14.53
N PHE A 137 -7.30 -9.35 -14.68
CA PHE A 137 -7.91 -8.92 -15.94
C PHE A 137 -6.86 -8.71 -17.05
N ALA A 138 -5.74 -8.06 -16.74
CA ALA A 138 -4.63 -7.89 -17.69
C ALA A 138 -4.04 -9.23 -18.15
N ASN A 139 -3.88 -10.20 -17.25
CA ASN A 139 -3.39 -11.52 -17.63
C ASN A 139 -4.36 -12.28 -18.56
N LEU A 140 -5.67 -12.10 -18.37
CA LEU A 140 -6.70 -12.70 -19.21
C LEU A 140 -6.77 -12.05 -20.59
N SER A 141 -6.62 -10.73 -20.69
CA SER A 141 -6.65 -10.03 -21.99
C SER A 141 -5.47 -10.39 -22.88
N VAL A 142 -4.30 -10.62 -22.29
CA VAL A 142 -3.11 -11.12 -22.99
C VAL A 142 -3.33 -12.53 -23.56
N HIS A 143 -3.96 -13.43 -22.78
CA HIS A 143 -4.22 -14.81 -23.23
C HIS A 143 -5.32 -14.93 -24.29
N CYS A 144 -6.29 -14.01 -24.33
CA CYS A 144 -7.35 -14.03 -25.35
C CYS A 144 -6.89 -13.49 -26.71
N SER A 145 -5.71 -12.84 -26.76
CA SER A 145 -5.17 -12.19 -27.96
C SER A 145 -4.11 -13.05 -28.68
N THR A 146 -3.95 -14.32 -28.28
CA THR A 146 -3.00 -15.29 -28.88
C THR A 146 -3.77 -16.40 -29.59
#